data_AF-A0A7W0K7D5-F1
#
_entry.id   AF-A0A7W0K7D5-F1
#
_cell.length_a   1.000
_cell.length_b   1.000
_cell.length_c   1.000
_cell.angle_alpha   90.00
_cell.angle_beta   90.00
_cell.angle_gamma   90.00
#
_symmetry.space_group_name_H-M   'P 1'
#
loop_
_entity.id
_entity.type
_entity.pdbx_description
1 polymer ?
#
loop_
_entity_poly.entity_id
_entity_poly.type
_entity_poly.pdbx_seq_one_letter_code
_entity_poly.pdbx_strand_id
1 'polypeptide(L)'
;MGIAGRNGAILLAALLTALPVRGAAQEPSLQEVLSRVAQYVADFHSRLSGIVAEERYHQEVKSTAGFGGRSTVPVLLPRKDLASDLLFIRPFSADRYIEFRDVFEANGVPFAIVTSD
;
A
#
# COMPACT_ATOMS: atom_id res chain seq x y z
N MET A 1 -25.94 41.24 56.41
CA MET A 1 -26.11 39.77 56.45
C MET A 1 -26.49 39.32 55.05
N GLY A 2 -25.52 38.93 54.23
CA GLY A 2 -25.68 38.74 52.78
C GLY A 2 -24.73 37.68 52.26
N ILE A 3 -25.13 36.44 52.50
CA ILE A 3 -24.74 35.15 51.91
C ILE A 3 -23.69 35.23 50.78
N ALA A 4 -22.43 35.40 51.15
CA ALA A 4 -21.28 35.06 50.33
C ALA A 4 -21.16 33.53 50.27
N GLY A 5 -20.92 32.97 49.07
CA GLY A 5 -20.36 31.62 48.94
C GLY A 5 -21.19 30.58 48.19
N ARG A 6 -22.47 30.81 47.84
CA ARG A 6 -23.29 29.75 47.20
C ARG A 6 -23.24 29.75 45.67
N ASN A 7 -22.92 30.89 45.04
CA ASN A 7 -23.01 31.03 43.58
C ASN A 7 -21.76 30.48 42.85
N GLY A 8 -20.58 30.51 43.48
CA GLY A 8 -19.35 29.97 42.88
C GLY A 8 -19.34 28.44 42.76
N ALA A 9 -19.93 27.74 43.74
CA ALA A 9 -20.05 26.29 43.72
C ALA A 9 -21.03 25.79 42.63
N ILE A 10 -22.09 26.56 42.34
CA ILE A 10 -23.07 26.22 41.30
C ILE A 10 -22.45 26.37 39.91
N LEU A 11 -21.62 27.38 39.68
CA LEU A 11 -20.95 27.60 38.39
C LEU A 11 -19.89 26.52 38.09
N LEU A 12 -19.18 26.04 39.12
CA LEU A 12 -18.22 24.93 38.95
C LEU A 12 -18.92 23.59 38.70
N ALA A 13 -20.06 23.36 39.35
CA ALA A 13 -20.89 22.17 39.13
C ALA A 13 -21.54 22.15 37.74
N ALA A 14 -21.93 23.32 37.21
CA ALA A 14 -22.50 23.43 35.86
C ALA A 14 -21.45 23.30 34.74
N LEU A 15 -20.18 23.59 35.01
CA LEU A 15 -19.10 23.44 34.03
C LEU A 15 -18.62 21.98 33.90
N LEU A 16 -18.78 21.17 34.96
CA LEU A 16 -18.44 19.74 34.97
C LEU A 16 -19.46 18.85 34.24
N THR A 17 -20.70 19.32 34.01
CA THR A 17 -21.73 18.56 33.28
C THR A 17 -21.65 18.73 31.77
N ALA A 18 -20.79 19.62 31.25
CA ALA A 18 -20.59 19.87 29.83
C ALA A 18 -19.46 19.03 29.20
N LEU A 19 -18.95 18.00 29.91
CA LEU A 19 -18.14 16.99 29.24
C LEU A 19 -19.07 16.20 28.32
N PRO A 20 -18.86 16.21 26.99
CA PRO A 20 -19.62 15.34 26.11
C PRO A 20 -19.34 13.91 26.58
N VAL A 21 -20.36 13.25 27.12
CA VAL A 21 -20.37 11.80 27.24
C VAL A 21 -20.05 11.32 25.83
N ARG A 22 -18.86 10.76 25.66
CA ARG A 22 -18.56 9.98 24.46
C ARG A 22 -19.55 8.84 24.52
N GLY A 23 -20.66 9.00 23.81
CA GLY A 23 -21.68 7.97 23.68
C GLY A 23 -20.98 6.68 23.34
N ALA A 24 -21.40 5.58 23.97
CA ALA A 24 -20.91 4.24 23.66
C ALA A 24 -20.86 4.14 22.12
N ALA A 25 -19.67 3.93 21.58
CA ALA A 25 -19.48 3.86 20.14
C ALA A 25 -20.42 2.76 19.63
N GLN A 26 -21.49 3.17 18.96
CA GLN A 26 -22.51 2.25 18.48
C GLN A 26 -21.83 1.34 17.46
N GLU A 27 -21.94 0.03 17.64
CA GLU A 27 -21.39 -0.91 16.68
C GLU A 27 -22.02 -0.64 15.31
N PRO A 28 -21.20 -0.46 14.25
CA PRO A 28 -21.72 -0.18 12.94
C PRO A 28 -22.57 -1.36 12.48
N SER A 29 -23.73 -1.06 11.88
CA SER A 29 -24.57 -2.09 11.31
C SER A 29 -23.84 -2.80 10.16
N LEU A 30 -24.22 -4.05 9.86
CA LEU A 30 -23.67 -4.78 8.72
C LEU A 30 -23.82 -3.99 7.41
N GLN A 31 -24.97 -3.36 7.20
CA GLN A 31 -25.22 -2.56 6.00
C GLN A 31 -24.29 -1.36 5.89
N GLU A 32 -23.97 -0.72 7.02
CA GLU A 32 -23.03 0.39 7.05
C GLU A 32 -21.60 -0.06 6.75
N VAL A 33 -21.17 -1.21 7.28
CA VAL A 33 -19.88 -1.80 6.94
C VAL A 33 -19.79 -2.13 5.45
N LEU A 34 -20.81 -2.80 4.90
CA LEU A 34 -20.85 -3.16 3.47
C LEU A 34 -20.82 -1.92 2.57
N SER A 35 -21.57 -0.87 2.92
CA SER A 35 -21.54 0.39 2.19
C SER A 35 -20.15 1.02 2.19
N ARG A 36 -19.47 1.07 3.33
CA ARG A 36 -18.12 1.62 3.45
C ARG A 36 -17.10 0.79 2.68
N VAL A 37 -17.22 -0.54 2.70
CA VAL A 37 -16.35 -1.44 1.92
C VAL A 37 -16.55 -1.24 0.42
N ALA A 38 -17.81 -1.14 -0.05
CA ALA A 38 -18.08 -0.90 -1.46
C ALA A 38 -17.47 0.43 -1.94
N GLN A 39 -17.63 1.49 -1.15
CA GLN A 39 -17.00 2.79 -1.43
C GLN A 39 -15.48 2.70 -1.42
N TYR A 40 -14.90 2.07 -0.39
CA TYR A 40 -13.46 1.89 -0.28
C TYR A 40 -12.88 1.14 -1.49
N VAL A 41 -13.52 0.05 -1.93
CA VAL A 41 -13.05 -0.74 -3.07
C VAL A 41 -13.13 0.07 -4.36
N ALA A 42 -14.23 0.83 -4.58
CA ALA A 42 -14.36 1.69 -5.76
C ALA A 42 -13.29 2.79 -5.78
N ASP A 43 -13.04 3.44 -4.65
CA ASP A 43 -12.00 4.47 -4.53
C ASP A 43 -10.59 3.90 -4.71
N PHE A 44 -10.32 2.75 -4.08
CA PHE A 44 -9.05 2.05 -4.23
C PHE A 44 -8.81 1.66 -5.68
N HIS A 45 -9.82 1.13 -6.36
CA HIS A 45 -9.76 0.78 -7.78
C HIS A 45 -9.41 1.98 -8.65
N SER A 46 -10.09 3.11 -8.44
CA SER A 46 -9.79 4.35 -9.15
C SER A 46 -8.33 4.81 -8.94
N ARG A 47 -7.84 4.74 -7.69
CA ARG A 47 -6.49 5.20 -7.33
C ARG A 47 -5.38 4.23 -7.72
N LEU A 48 -5.65 2.93 -7.78
CA LEU A 48 -4.63 1.90 -8.02
C LEU A 48 -3.88 2.12 -9.34
N SER A 49 -4.57 2.63 -10.37
CA SER A 49 -3.96 2.92 -11.68
C SER A 49 -2.92 4.04 -11.64
N GLY A 50 -2.87 4.84 -10.57
CA GLY A 50 -1.96 5.97 -10.41
C GLY A 50 -0.78 5.69 -9.46
N ILE A 51 -0.65 4.47 -8.94
CA ILE A 51 0.47 4.12 -8.05
C ILE A 51 1.67 3.70 -8.91
N VAL A 52 2.76 4.44 -8.75
CA VAL A 52 4.09 4.10 -9.28
C VAL A 52 4.97 3.72 -8.09
N ALA A 53 5.69 2.61 -8.19
CA ALA A 53 6.64 2.19 -7.16
C ALA A 53 8.01 1.87 -7.78
N GLU A 54 9.08 2.32 -7.13
CA GLU A 54 10.43 1.85 -7.47
C GLU A 54 10.65 0.48 -6.81
N GLU A 55 11.07 -0.50 -7.62
CA GLU A 55 11.40 -1.85 -7.18
C GLU A 55 12.89 -2.14 -7.35
N ARG A 56 13.46 -2.85 -6.38
CA ARG A 56 14.82 -3.40 -6.44
C ARG A 56 14.76 -4.91 -6.34
N TYR A 57 15.21 -5.59 -7.39
CA TYR A 57 15.15 -7.05 -7.50
C TYR A 57 16.55 -7.66 -7.40
N HIS A 58 16.66 -8.70 -6.59
CA HIS A 58 17.89 -9.49 -6.41
C HIS A 58 17.62 -10.92 -6.86
N GLN A 59 18.19 -11.32 -7.99
CA GLN A 59 18.02 -12.65 -8.56
C GLN A 59 19.25 -13.52 -8.35
N GLU A 60 19.06 -14.66 -7.70
CA GLU A 60 20.05 -15.72 -7.62
C GLU A 60 19.49 -16.99 -8.26
N VAL A 61 20.14 -17.48 -9.32
CA VAL A 61 19.74 -18.73 -9.97
C VAL A 61 20.75 -19.82 -9.65
N LYS A 62 20.29 -20.88 -8.99
CA LYS A 62 21.08 -22.09 -8.72
C LYS A 62 20.74 -23.12 -9.78
N SER A 63 21.68 -23.42 -10.66
CA SER A 63 21.52 -24.48 -11.65
C SER A 63 22.16 -25.77 -11.15
N THR A 64 21.44 -26.88 -11.27
CA THR A 64 21.97 -28.25 -11.06
C THR A 64 22.35 -28.93 -12.37
N ALA A 65 22.36 -28.20 -13.49
CA ALA A 65 22.63 -28.78 -14.80
C ALA A 65 24.14 -28.93 -15.05
N GLY A 66 24.66 -30.12 -14.75
CA GLY A 66 25.90 -30.62 -15.34
C GLY A 66 25.73 -30.94 -16.82
N PHE A 67 26.57 -30.37 -17.67
CA PHE A 67 26.71 -30.79 -19.07
C PHE A 67 26.96 -32.32 -19.10
N GLY A 68 26.02 -33.10 -19.63
CA GLY A 68 26.15 -34.56 -19.77
C GLY A 68 25.66 -35.43 -18.59
N GLY A 69 24.79 -34.94 -17.71
CA GLY A 69 24.08 -35.80 -16.73
C GLY A 69 24.95 -36.37 -15.61
N ARG A 70 26.19 -35.87 -15.43
CA ARG A 70 27.16 -36.35 -14.43
C ARG A 70 27.81 -35.25 -13.58
N SER A 71 27.21 -34.07 -13.47
CA SER A 71 27.68 -33.07 -12.49
C SER A 71 26.59 -32.72 -11.51
N THR A 72 26.82 -33.08 -10.24
CA THR A 72 26.04 -32.70 -9.06
C THR A 72 26.55 -31.40 -8.42
N VAL A 73 27.48 -30.70 -9.08
CA VAL A 73 28.03 -29.44 -8.57
C VAL A 73 27.07 -28.31 -8.91
N PRO A 74 26.53 -27.57 -7.92
CA PRO A 74 25.71 -26.41 -8.18
C PRO A 74 26.51 -25.37 -8.96
N VAL A 75 26.07 -25.04 -10.17
CA VAL A 75 26.60 -23.88 -10.88
C VAL A 75 25.78 -22.69 -10.42
N LEU A 76 26.42 -21.79 -9.66
CA LEU A 76 25.87 -20.48 -9.37
C LEU A 76 25.91 -19.66 -10.65
N LEU A 77 24.74 -19.34 -11.20
CA LEU A 77 24.67 -18.34 -12.26
C LEU A 77 24.96 -16.96 -11.66
N PRO A 78 25.51 -16.02 -12.47
CA PRO A 78 25.76 -14.66 -12.01
C PRO A 78 24.50 -14.05 -11.40
N ARG A 79 24.65 -13.46 -10.22
CA ARG A 79 23.60 -12.65 -9.57
C ARG A 79 23.19 -11.52 -10.49
N LYS A 80 21.89 -11.22 -10.54
CA LYS A 80 21.35 -10.05 -11.24
C LYS A 80 20.67 -9.13 -10.24
N ASP A 81 21.14 -7.89 -10.19
CA ASP A 81 20.49 -6.81 -9.47
C ASP A 81 19.79 -5.91 -10.50
N LEU A 82 18.50 -5.64 -10.32
CA LEU A 82 17.71 -4.81 -11.23
C LEU A 82 17.01 -3.69 -10.44
N ALA A 83 16.97 -2.49 -10.98
CA ALA A 83 16.08 -1.42 -10.53
C ALA A 83 15.04 -1.14 -11.61
N SER A 84 13.77 -1.07 -11.22
CA SER A 84 12.66 -0.86 -12.15
C SER A 84 11.55 0.00 -11.57
N ASP A 85 10.87 0.75 -12.42
CA ASP A 85 9.58 1.35 -12.09
C ASP A 85 8.47 0.33 -12.35
N LEU A 86 7.59 0.17 -11.36
CA LEU A 86 6.41 -0.69 -11.41
C LEU A 86 5.14 0.15 -11.49
N LEU A 87 4.30 -0.15 -12.48
CA LEU A 87 3.01 0.49 -12.70
C LEU A 87 1.92 -0.57 -12.84
N PHE A 88 0.75 -0.29 -12.25
CA PHE A 88 -0.48 -1.01 -12.58
C PHE A 88 -1.30 -0.20 -13.56
N ILE A 89 -1.50 -0.74 -14.75
CA ILE A 89 -2.25 -0.06 -15.82
C ILE A 89 -3.54 -0.85 -16.07
N ARG A 90 -4.66 -0.16 -16.27
CA ARG A 90 -5.87 -0.75 -16.83
C ARG A 90 -6.05 -0.27 -18.28
N PRO A 91 -5.74 -1.10 -19.29
CA PRO A 91 -5.96 -0.75 -20.68
C PRO A 91 -7.45 -0.64 -20.98
N PHE A 92 -7.85 0.27 -21.88
CA PHE A 92 -9.25 0.37 -22.33
C PHE A 92 -9.79 -0.93 -22.95
N SER A 93 -8.91 -1.78 -23.48
CA SER A 93 -9.25 -3.05 -24.12
C SER A 93 -9.43 -4.22 -23.14
N ALA A 94 -9.15 -4.04 -21.85
CA ALA A 94 -9.15 -5.12 -20.87
C ALA A 94 -9.71 -4.67 -19.52
N ASP A 95 -10.70 -5.40 -18.99
CA ASP A 95 -11.22 -5.15 -17.63
C ASP A 95 -10.37 -5.82 -16.55
N ARG A 96 -9.05 -5.62 -16.62
CA ARG A 96 -8.10 -6.12 -15.63
C ARG A 96 -6.88 -5.21 -15.58
N TYR A 97 -6.29 -5.12 -14.41
CA TYR A 97 -4.97 -4.52 -14.27
C TYR A 97 -3.93 -5.44 -14.89
N ILE A 98 -3.02 -4.82 -15.62
CA ILE A 98 -1.78 -5.42 -16.06
C ILE A 98 -0.63 -4.72 -15.34
N GLU A 99 0.38 -5.52 -15.01
CA GLU A 99 1.64 -5.02 -14.50
C GLU A 99 2.48 -4.53 -15.68
N PHE A 100 2.98 -3.30 -15.59
CA PHE A 100 3.99 -2.77 -16.48
C PHE A 100 5.24 -2.47 -15.66
N ARG A 101 6.36 -2.98 -16.14
CA ARG A 101 7.65 -2.90 -15.47
C ARG A 101 8.68 -2.35 -16.45
N ASP A 102 9.26 -1.21 -16.11
CA ASP A 102 10.35 -0.62 -16.88
C ASP A 102 11.65 -0.72 -16.09
N VAL A 103 12.61 -1.50 -16.60
CA VAL A 103 13.91 -1.70 -15.95
C VAL A 103 14.86 -0.65 -16.49
N PHE A 104 15.34 0.24 -15.62
CA PHE A 104 16.23 1.33 -15.98
C PHE A 104 17.67 1.13 -15.49
N GLU A 105 17.93 0.16 -14.62
CA GLU A 105 19.27 -0.18 -14.13
C GLU A 105 19.46 -1.69 -14.00
N ALA A 106 20.62 -2.19 -14.44
CA ALA A 106 21.05 -3.57 -14.22
C ALA A 106 22.47 -3.60 -13.66
N ASN A 107 22.66 -4.29 -12.54
CA ASN A 107 23.93 -4.46 -11.84
C ASN A 107 24.67 -3.13 -11.58
N GLY A 108 23.94 -2.08 -11.20
CA GLY A 108 24.51 -0.74 -10.98
C GLY A 108 24.77 0.06 -12.26
N VAL A 109 24.39 -0.46 -13.43
CA VAL A 109 24.58 0.19 -14.73
C VAL A 109 23.23 0.66 -15.28
N PRO A 110 23.00 1.98 -15.39
CA PRO A 110 21.79 2.52 -16.01
C PRO A 110 21.75 2.21 -17.51
N PHE A 111 20.56 1.94 -18.04
CA PHE A 111 20.32 1.83 -19.48
C PHE A 111 18.92 2.36 -19.82
N ALA A 112 18.78 2.85 -21.05
CA ALA A 112 17.48 3.28 -21.58
C ALA A 112 17.13 2.40 -22.78
N ILE A 113 15.93 1.83 -22.77
CA ILE A 113 15.39 1.16 -23.95
C ILE A 113 14.77 2.24 -24.84
N VAL A 114 15.53 2.71 -25.84
CA VAL A 114 14.98 3.57 -26.89
C VAL A 114 14.24 2.66 -27.87
N THR A 115 12.91 2.73 -27.86
CA THR A 115 12.09 2.07 -28.89
C THR A 115 12.34 2.79 -30.22
N SER A 116 12.71 2.05 -31.26
CA SER A 116 12.82 2.60 -32.62
C SER A 116 11.41 2.67 -33.20
N ASP A 117 10.99 3.87 -33.57
CA ASP A 117 9.73 4.14 -34.29
C ASP A 117 9.70 3.51 -35.69
#